data_AF-A0A6J4HDM5-F1
#
_entry.id   AF-A0A6J4HDM5-F1
#
_cell.length_a   1.000
_cell.length_b   1.000
_cell.length_c   1.000
_cell.angle_alpha   90.00
_cell.angle_beta   90.00
_cell.angle_gamma   90.00
#
_symmetry.space_group_name_H-M   'P 1'
#
loop_
_entity.id
_entity.type
_entity.pdbx_description
1 polymer ?
#
loop_
_entity_poly.entity_id
_entity_poly.type
_entity_poly.pdbx_seq_one_letter_code
_entity_poly.pdbx_strand_id
1 'polypeptide(L)'
;MTADDDLAALLRDRGAEGIEHPGGTLAAHLERVQRRLAALGLDEHVQLAARAHAVYGTAGFDVRLLAPDERPTLAGIIGARAELLVHRYGACDRGRTWPELPTTHQLHDRHTGTAELLPGGDLRDLADLSLVNELDVAEHVPGFLAEHGAYFRRLTELWAPVLSPAVLAEARRVLAT
;
A
#
# COMPACT_ATOMS: atom_id res chain seq x y z
N MET A 1 -24.91 3.36 4.67
CA MET A 1 -23.54 3.24 5.19
C MET A 1 -22.61 3.75 4.10
N THR A 2 -21.49 4.36 4.48
CA THR A 2 -20.46 4.76 3.51
C THR A 2 -19.56 3.57 3.18
N ALA A 3 -18.82 3.63 2.07
CA ALA A 3 -17.83 2.60 1.74
C ALA A 3 -16.78 2.43 2.86
N ASP A 4 -16.46 3.51 3.58
CA ASP A 4 -15.56 3.48 4.73
C ASP A 4 -16.15 2.70 5.91
N ASP A 5 -17.42 2.93 6.25
CA ASP A 5 -18.12 2.19 7.32
C ASP A 5 -18.22 0.69 7.01
N ASP A 6 -18.58 0.37 5.76
CA ASP A 6 -18.71 -1.01 5.28
C ASP A 6 -17.36 -1.74 5.28
N LEU A 7 -16.29 -1.06 4.86
CA LEU A 7 -14.94 -1.61 4.88
C LEU A 7 -14.43 -1.79 6.31
N ALA A 8 -14.68 -0.82 7.21
CA ALA A 8 -14.31 -0.95 8.60
C ALA A 8 -15.04 -2.13 9.27
N ALA A 9 -16.31 -2.35 8.96
CA ALA A 9 -17.05 -3.52 9.43
C ALA A 9 -16.44 -4.83 8.91
N LEU A 10 -16.14 -4.91 7.61
CA LEU A 10 -15.49 -6.08 7.03
C LEU A 10 -14.15 -6.39 7.71
N LEU A 11 -13.29 -5.38 7.90
CA LEU A 11 -11.98 -5.58 8.53
C LEU A 11 -12.09 -6.07 9.98
N ARG A 12 -13.05 -5.55 10.74
CA ARG A 12 -13.35 -6.03 12.10
C ARG A 12 -13.82 -7.48 12.09
N ASP A 13 -14.76 -7.82 11.22
CA ASP A 13 -15.30 -9.18 11.10
C ASP A 13 -14.22 -10.20 10.69
N ARG A 14 -13.19 -9.76 9.96
CA ARG A 14 -12.02 -10.57 9.59
C ARG A 14 -10.90 -10.57 10.64
N GLY A 15 -11.10 -9.93 11.78
CA GLY A 15 -10.18 -9.97 12.91
C GLY A 15 -8.95 -9.06 12.79
N ALA A 16 -8.98 -8.03 11.93
CA ALA A 16 -7.87 -7.11 11.74
C ALA A 16 -7.44 -6.39 13.04
N GLU A 17 -8.36 -6.23 14.00
CA GLU A 17 -8.08 -5.62 15.31
C GLU A 17 -7.27 -6.54 16.25
N GLY A 18 -7.24 -7.86 15.99
CA GLY A 18 -6.51 -8.83 16.79
C GLY A 18 -5.11 -9.16 16.26
N ILE A 19 -4.73 -8.64 15.10
CA ILE A 19 -3.44 -8.94 14.45
C ILE A 19 -2.43 -7.87 14.83
N GLU A 20 -1.37 -8.25 15.53
CA GLU A 20 -0.25 -7.37 15.85
C GLU A 20 0.44 -6.85 14.58
N HIS A 21 0.72 -5.56 14.56
CA HIS A 21 1.35 -4.88 13.44
C HIS A 21 2.11 -3.63 13.95
N PRO A 22 3.11 -3.08 13.22
CA PRO A 22 3.74 -1.81 13.57
C PRO A 22 2.74 -0.74 14.03
N GLY A 23 2.98 -0.19 15.23
CA GLY A 23 2.12 0.83 15.81
C GLY A 23 0.78 0.32 16.35
N GLY A 24 0.65 -0.97 16.67
CA GLY A 24 -0.50 -1.55 17.35
C GLY A 24 -1.07 -2.75 16.60
N THR A 25 -2.20 -2.55 15.91
CA THR A 25 -2.93 -3.60 15.21
C THR A 25 -2.92 -3.36 13.70
N LEU A 26 -3.17 -4.41 12.90
CA LEU A 26 -3.31 -4.28 11.45
C LEU A 26 -4.44 -3.29 11.10
N ALA A 27 -5.58 -3.36 11.82
CA ALA A 27 -6.66 -2.39 11.65
C ALA A 27 -6.19 -0.94 11.90
N ALA A 28 -5.41 -0.69 12.96
CA ALA A 28 -4.91 0.66 13.25
C ALA A 28 -3.94 1.16 12.18
N HIS A 29 -3.04 0.30 11.69
CA HIS A 29 -2.11 0.62 10.62
C HIS A 29 -2.83 0.97 9.31
N LEU A 30 -3.76 0.14 8.85
CA LEU A 30 -4.53 0.37 7.63
C LEU A 30 -5.27 1.72 7.68
N GLU A 31 -5.76 2.13 8.86
CA GLU A 31 -6.42 3.41 9.06
C GLU A 31 -5.44 4.60 8.97
N ARG A 32 -4.25 4.46 9.57
CA ARG A 32 -3.22 5.50 9.49
C ARG A 32 -2.76 5.72 8.07
N VAL A 33 -2.52 4.66 7.30
CA VAL A 33 -2.12 4.75 5.89
C VAL A 33 -3.22 5.43 5.06
N GLN A 34 -4.49 5.03 5.22
CA GLN A 34 -5.62 5.68 4.56
C GLN A 34 -5.68 7.18 4.88
N ARG A 35 -5.68 7.54 6.17
CA ARG A 35 -5.77 8.94 6.60
C ARG A 35 -4.59 9.77 6.10
N ARG A 36 -3.39 9.18 6.04
CA ARG A 36 -2.21 9.85 5.49
C ARG A 36 -2.39 10.15 4.00
N LEU A 37 -2.85 9.20 3.20
CA LEU A 37 -3.16 9.45 1.78
C LEU A 37 -4.27 10.48 1.58
N ALA A 38 -5.30 10.46 2.44
CA ALA A 38 -6.35 11.45 2.43
C ALA A 38 -5.83 12.86 2.73
N ALA A 39 -4.98 13.00 3.75
CA ALA A 39 -4.35 14.27 4.13
C ALA A 39 -3.41 14.82 3.05
N LEU A 40 -2.80 13.94 2.25
CA LEU A 40 -1.98 14.31 1.08
C LEU A 40 -2.83 14.63 -0.16
N GLY A 41 -4.15 14.50 -0.09
CA GLY A 41 -5.08 14.87 -1.16
C GLY A 41 -5.17 13.88 -2.31
N LEU A 42 -4.86 12.59 -2.08
CA LEU A 42 -5.01 11.56 -3.11
C LEU A 42 -6.48 11.23 -3.36
N ASP A 43 -6.77 10.68 -4.53
CA ASP A 43 -8.13 10.28 -4.93
C ASP A 43 -8.73 9.25 -3.97
N GLU A 44 -10.06 9.29 -3.80
CA GLU A 44 -10.81 8.42 -2.87
C GLU A 44 -10.54 6.92 -3.10
N HIS A 45 -10.40 6.46 -4.35
CA HIS A 45 -10.13 5.05 -4.63
C HIS A 45 -8.75 4.61 -4.13
N VAL A 46 -7.75 5.51 -4.08
CA VAL A 46 -6.43 5.21 -3.52
C VAL A 46 -6.50 5.15 -2.00
N GLN A 47 -7.28 6.04 -1.38
CA GLN A 47 -7.50 6.02 0.07
C GLN A 47 -8.19 4.72 0.52
N LEU A 48 -9.26 4.32 -0.17
CA LEU A 48 -9.96 3.06 0.11
C LEU A 48 -9.08 1.83 -0.16
N ALA A 49 -8.27 1.87 -1.22
CA ALA A 49 -7.28 0.82 -1.46
C ALA A 49 -6.24 0.74 -0.34
N ALA A 50 -5.74 1.88 0.16
CA ALA A 50 -4.86 1.93 1.33
C ALA A 50 -5.47 1.26 2.55
N ARG A 51 -6.76 1.51 2.81
CA ARG A 51 -7.47 0.92 3.95
C ARG A 51 -7.58 -0.61 3.86
N ALA A 52 -7.42 -1.18 2.67
CA ALA A 52 -7.51 -2.62 2.42
C ALA A 52 -6.22 -3.26 1.87
N HIS A 53 -5.11 -2.54 1.75
CA HIS A 53 -3.98 -2.95 0.90
C HIS A 53 -3.34 -4.30 1.29
N ALA A 54 -3.49 -4.72 2.55
CA ALA A 54 -2.93 -5.96 3.08
C ALA A 54 -3.94 -7.12 3.20
N VAL A 55 -5.20 -6.95 2.78
CA VAL A 55 -6.25 -7.97 3.00
C VAL A 55 -5.97 -9.31 2.32
N TYR A 56 -5.21 -9.30 1.21
CA TYR A 56 -4.79 -10.52 0.51
C TYR A 56 -3.39 -11.03 0.91
N GLY A 57 -2.76 -10.40 1.92
CA GLY A 57 -1.36 -10.57 2.24
C GLY A 57 -0.43 -9.86 1.25
N THR A 58 0.82 -9.62 1.66
CA THR A 58 1.82 -8.83 0.91
C THR A 58 3.17 -9.54 0.89
N ALA A 59 4.08 -9.12 0.01
CA ALA A 59 5.48 -9.52 0.14
C ALA A 59 6.03 -9.02 1.49
N GLY A 60 6.43 -9.95 2.36
CA GLY A 60 6.90 -9.66 3.73
C GLY A 60 5.83 -9.73 4.83
N PHE A 61 4.55 -9.97 4.49
CA PHE A 61 3.47 -10.16 5.45
C PHE A 61 2.37 -11.08 4.88
N ASP A 62 2.44 -12.36 5.19
CA ASP A 62 1.58 -13.37 4.54
C ASP A 62 0.20 -13.58 5.19
N VAL A 63 -0.15 -12.81 6.23
CA VAL A 63 -1.48 -12.88 6.85
C VAL A 63 -2.53 -12.40 5.85
N ARG A 64 -3.61 -13.19 5.70
CA ARG A 64 -4.72 -12.89 4.78
C ARG A 64 -6.02 -12.73 5.56
N LEU A 65 -6.74 -11.65 5.29
CA LEU A 65 -8.07 -11.37 5.81
C LEU A 65 -9.17 -11.85 4.84
N LEU A 66 -8.85 -11.90 3.54
CA LEU A 66 -9.74 -12.34 2.48
C LEU A 66 -9.05 -13.38 1.59
N ALA A 67 -9.82 -14.37 1.14
CA ALA A 67 -9.40 -15.34 0.15
C ALA A 67 -9.49 -14.77 -1.28
N PRO A 68 -8.76 -15.35 -2.27
CA PRO A 68 -8.76 -14.84 -3.64
C PRO A 68 -10.13 -14.81 -4.34
N ASP A 69 -11.06 -15.69 -3.95
CA ASP A 69 -12.43 -15.73 -4.47
C ASP A 69 -13.35 -14.67 -3.83
N GLU A 70 -12.89 -13.98 -2.79
CA GLU A 70 -13.63 -12.91 -2.10
C GLU A 70 -13.36 -11.51 -2.69
N ARG A 71 -12.56 -11.43 -3.77
CA ARG A 71 -12.32 -10.17 -4.49
C ARG A 71 -13.60 -9.43 -4.91
N PRO A 72 -14.65 -10.11 -5.42
CA PRO A 72 -15.92 -9.44 -5.74
C PRO A 72 -16.59 -8.81 -4.52
N THR A 73 -16.45 -9.41 -3.33
CA THR A 73 -16.99 -8.85 -2.08
C THR A 73 -16.30 -7.53 -1.75
N LEU A 74 -14.97 -7.48 -1.83
CA LEU A 74 -14.22 -6.24 -1.60
C LEU A 74 -14.56 -5.18 -2.66
N ALA A 75 -14.56 -5.56 -3.95
CA ALA A 75 -14.91 -4.66 -5.05
C ALA A 75 -16.33 -4.07 -4.91
N GLY A 76 -17.28 -4.82 -4.35
CA GLY A 76 -18.63 -4.33 -4.07
C GLY A 76 -18.69 -3.21 -3.02
N ILE A 77 -17.68 -3.13 -2.15
CA ILE A 77 -17.57 -2.11 -1.08
C ILE A 77 -16.75 -0.92 -1.55
N ILE A 78 -15.54 -1.15 -2.05
CA ILE A 78 -14.57 -0.07 -2.37
C ILE A 78 -14.54 0.30 -3.85
N GLY A 79 -15.31 -0.39 -4.69
CA GLY A 79 -15.29 -0.24 -6.14
C GLY A 79 -14.16 -1.04 -6.81
N ALA A 80 -14.38 -1.40 -8.08
CA ALA A 80 -13.45 -2.25 -8.83
C ALA A 80 -12.04 -1.64 -9.02
N ARG A 81 -11.94 -0.31 -9.15
CA ARG A 81 -10.65 0.37 -9.32
C ARG A 81 -9.79 0.30 -8.06
N ALA A 82 -10.38 0.54 -6.88
CA ALA A 82 -9.68 0.42 -5.62
C ALA A 82 -9.29 -1.04 -5.33
N GLU A 83 -10.20 -1.99 -5.58
CA GLU A 83 -9.90 -3.42 -5.43
C GLU A 83 -8.75 -3.89 -6.32
N LEU A 84 -8.71 -3.45 -7.58
CA LEU A 84 -7.61 -3.79 -8.49
C LEU A 84 -6.26 -3.28 -7.95
N LEU A 85 -6.23 -2.09 -7.35
CA LEU A 85 -5.02 -1.57 -6.71
C LEU A 85 -4.61 -2.42 -5.49
N VAL A 86 -5.56 -2.84 -4.65
CA VAL A 86 -5.31 -3.76 -3.51
C VAL A 86 -4.74 -5.09 -4.01
N HIS A 87 -5.33 -5.65 -5.07
CA HIS A 87 -4.88 -6.89 -5.68
C HIS A 87 -3.45 -6.76 -6.21
N ARG A 88 -3.16 -5.73 -7.00
CA ARG A 88 -1.81 -5.44 -7.53
C ARG A 88 -0.80 -5.23 -6.42
N TYR A 89 -1.17 -4.50 -5.36
CA TYR A 89 -0.33 -4.31 -4.19
C TYR A 89 0.04 -5.65 -3.53
N GLY A 90 -0.95 -6.50 -3.23
CA GLY A 90 -0.72 -7.79 -2.58
C GLY A 90 0.01 -8.82 -3.46
N ALA A 91 -0.16 -8.73 -4.78
CA ALA A 91 0.53 -9.55 -5.78
C ALA A 91 1.95 -9.07 -6.09
N CYS A 92 2.31 -7.84 -5.73
CA CYS A 92 3.60 -7.24 -6.04
C CYS A 92 4.77 -8.02 -5.45
N ASP A 93 5.63 -8.56 -6.31
CA ASP A 93 7.00 -8.91 -5.96
C ASP A 93 7.82 -7.61 -5.85
N ARG A 94 7.95 -7.11 -4.62
CA ARG A 94 8.67 -5.86 -4.33
C ARG A 94 10.14 -5.92 -4.77
N GLY A 95 10.79 -7.07 -4.62
CA GLY A 95 12.21 -7.24 -4.93
C GLY A 95 12.50 -7.12 -6.42
N ARG A 96 11.59 -7.62 -7.26
CA ARG A 96 11.69 -7.50 -8.73
C ARG A 96 11.10 -6.19 -9.25
N THR A 97 10.01 -5.72 -8.66
CA THR A 97 9.27 -4.55 -9.14
C THR A 97 9.95 -3.24 -8.76
N TRP A 98 10.25 -3.04 -7.48
CA TRP A 98 10.60 -1.70 -6.98
C TRP A 98 11.88 -1.10 -7.56
N PRO A 99 12.98 -1.86 -7.80
CA PRO A 99 14.21 -1.30 -8.33
C PRO A 99 14.09 -0.73 -9.76
N GLU A 100 13.13 -1.19 -10.55
CA GLU A 100 13.01 -0.82 -11.97
C GLU A 100 11.68 -0.13 -12.30
N LEU A 101 10.74 -0.06 -11.35
CA LEU A 101 9.38 0.44 -11.53
C LEU A 101 9.27 1.75 -12.32
N PRO A 102 10.09 2.81 -12.06
CA PRO A 102 9.98 4.07 -12.79
C PRO A 102 10.45 4.02 -14.24
N THR A 103 11.20 2.97 -14.62
CA THR A 103 11.74 2.82 -15.98
C THR A 103 10.95 1.80 -16.78
N THR A 104 10.59 0.67 -16.18
CA THR A 104 9.89 -0.41 -16.88
C THR A 104 8.38 -0.24 -16.83
N HIS A 105 7.87 0.44 -15.80
CA HIS A 105 6.45 0.50 -15.44
C HIS A 105 5.84 -0.90 -15.26
N GLN A 106 6.65 -1.92 -14.99
CA GLN A 106 6.21 -3.30 -14.86
C GLN A 106 5.99 -3.67 -13.40
N LEU A 107 4.83 -4.27 -13.12
CA LEU A 107 4.53 -4.97 -11.89
C LEU A 107 4.81 -6.46 -12.07
N HIS A 108 5.70 -7.02 -11.27
CA HIS A 108 5.93 -8.46 -11.23
C HIS A 108 4.99 -9.12 -10.22
N ASP A 109 4.24 -10.13 -10.66
CA ASP A 109 3.36 -10.92 -9.79
C ASP A 109 4.16 -12.02 -9.07
N ARG A 110 4.12 -12.01 -7.73
CA ARG A 110 4.86 -12.95 -6.87
C ARG A 110 4.30 -14.37 -6.86
N HIS A 111 3.08 -14.59 -7.35
CA HIS A 111 2.41 -15.89 -7.38
C HIS A 111 2.57 -16.55 -8.75
N THR A 112 2.49 -15.79 -9.84
CA THR A 112 2.55 -16.34 -11.21
C THR A 112 3.92 -16.15 -11.87
N GLY A 113 4.73 -15.22 -11.37
CA GLY A 113 6.00 -14.82 -11.97
C GLY A 113 5.87 -13.94 -13.22
N THR A 114 4.65 -13.66 -13.68
CA THR A 114 4.37 -12.81 -14.85
C THR A 114 4.59 -11.34 -14.54
N ALA A 115 4.67 -10.51 -15.59
CA ALA A 115 4.75 -9.05 -15.45
C ALA A 115 3.57 -8.36 -16.17
N GLU A 116 3.00 -7.34 -15.53
CA GLU A 116 1.97 -6.47 -16.09
C GLU A 116 2.56 -5.07 -16.32
N LEU A 117 2.31 -4.47 -17.48
CA LEU A 117 2.63 -3.05 -17.72
C LEU A 117 1.54 -2.16 -17.11
N LEU A 118 1.93 -1.29 -16.19
CA LEU A 118 1.00 -0.36 -15.53
C LEU A 118 0.83 0.93 -16.37
N PRO A 119 -0.41 1.33 -16.70
CA PRO A 119 -0.70 2.66 -17.22
C PRO A 119 -0.26 3.76 -16.22
N GLY A 120 0.02 4.97 -16.71
CA GLY A 120 0.63 6.03 -15.87
C GLY A 120 -0.14 6.40 -14.59
N GLY A 121 -1.47 6.35 -14.61
CA GLY A 121 -2.28 6.57 -13.40
C GLY A 121 -2.13 5.44 -12.38
N ASP A 122 -2.29 4.20 -12.83
CA ASP A 122 -2.16 3.00 -11.98
C ASP A 122 -0.75 2.85 -11.40
N LEU A 123 0.27 3.21 -12.19
CA LEU A 123 1.67 3.25 -11.77
C LEU A 123 1.88 4.20 -10.59
N ARG A 124 1.33 5.43 -10.70
CA ARG A 124 1.41 6.42 -9.63
C ARG A 124 0.66 5.96 -8.40
N ASP A 125 -0.57 5.49 -8.56
CA ASP A 125 -1.41 5.03 -7.45
C ASP A 125 -0.70 3.91 -6.66
N LEU A 126 -0.07 2.95 -7.35
CA LEU A 126 0.71 1.89 -6.71
C LEU A 126 1.98 2.42 -6.03
N ALA A 127 2.73 3.30 -6.69
CA ALA A 127 3.97 3.87 -6.13
C ALA A 127 3.68 4.70 -4.88
N ASP A 128 2.66 5.55 -4.92
CA ASP A 128 2.24 6.40 -3.80
C ASP A 128 1.79 5.57 -2.60
N LEU A 129 0.90 4.59 -2.83
CA LEU A 129 0.44 3.68 -1.77
C LEU A 129 1.61 2.88 -1.17
N SER A 130 2.50 2.36 -2.04
CA SER A 130 3.66 1.57 -1.60
C SER A 130 4.59 2.40 -0.73
N LEU A 131 4.91 3.63 -1.12
CA LEU A 131 5.83 4.46 -0.34
C LEU A 131 5.19 4.90 0.98
N VAL A 132 3.93 5.34 0.97
CA VAL A 132 3.24 5.81 2.18
C VAL A 132 3.02 4.70 3.20
N ASN A 133 2.81 3.46 2.76
CA ASN A 133 2.85 2.30 3.64
C ASN A 133 4.15 2.22 4.44
N GLU A 134 5.29 2.32 3.75
CA GLU A 134 6.61 2.20 4.39
C GLU A 134 6.92 3.38 5.31
N LEU A 135 6.36 4.57 5.04
CA LEU A 135 6.47 5.72 5.95
C LEU A 135 5.76 5.45 7.29
N ASP A 136 4.60 4.80 7.28
CA ASP A 136 3.91 4.42 8.53
C ASP A 136 4.73 3.39 9.32
N VAL A 137 5.28 2.38 8.65
CA VAL A 137 6.15 1.37 9.27
C VAL A 137 7.39 2.04 9.88
N ALA A 138 8.04 2.94 9.14
CA ALA A 138 9.25 3.61 9.58
C ALA A 138 9.09 4.41 10.88
N GLU A 139 7.92 5.03 11.07
CA GLU A 139 7.63 5.82 12.27
C GLU A 139 7.29 4.96 13.50
N HIS A 140 6.87 3.70 13.30
CA HIS A 140 6.37 2.84 14.38
C HIS A 140 7.25 1.64 14.69
N VAL A 141 8.26 1.34 13.88
CA VAL A 141 9.25 0.27 14.13
C VAL A 141 10.56 0.89 14.64
N PRO A 142 10.92 0.68 15.93
CA PRO A 142 12.18 1.17 16.47
C PRO A 142 13.38 0.65 15.67
N GLY A 143 14.30 1.54 15.31
CA GLY A 143 15.52 1.20 14.56
C GLY A 143 15.33 1.06 13.04
N PHE A 144 14.10 1.12 12.51
CA PHE A 144 13.83 0.96 11.09
C PHE A 144 14.62 1.94 10.22
N LEU A 145 14.66 3.22 10.57
CA LEU A 145 15.41 4.22 9.80
C LEU A 145 16.93 4.03 9.89
N ALA A 146 17.43 3.48 10.99
CA ALA A 146 18.85 3.14 11.11
C ALA A 146 19.23 1.97 10.20
N GLU A 147 18.36 0.96 10.10
CA GLU A 147 18.60 -0.24 9.30
C GLU A 147 18.31 -0.02 7.80
N HIS A 148 17.17 0.59 7.49
CA HIS A 148 16.63 0.66 6.12
C HIS A 148 16.55 2.10 5.55
N GLY A 149 16.80 3.14 6.34
CA GLY A 149 16.59 4.52 5.90
C GLY A 149 17.41 4.90 4.67
N ALA A 150 18.64 4.40 4.54
CA ALA A 150 19.46 4.63 3.34
C ALA A 150 18.85 4.01 2.07
N TYR A 151 18.18 2.85 2.19
CA TYR A 151 17.47 2.23 1.09
C TYR A 151 16.24 3.06 0.69
N PHE A 152 15.38 3.43 1.65
CA PHE A 152 14.16 4.18 1.35
C PHE A 152 14.41 5.60 0.85
N ARG A 153 15.47 6.28 1.31
CA ARG A 153 15.89 7.57 0.74
C ARG A 153 16.27 7.43 -0.74
N ARG A 154 17.06 6.41 -1.09
CA ARG A 154 17.41 6.15 -2.50
C ARG A 154 16.19 5.77 -3.33
N LEU A 155 15.32 4.93 -2.79
CA LEU A 155 14.09 4.51 -3.45
C LEU A 155 13.16 5.70 -3.73
N THR A 156 13.03 6.62 -2.77
CA THR A 156 12.24 7.85 -2.91
C THR A 156 12.74 8.71 -4.07
N GLU A 157 14.05 8.91 -4.19
CA GLU A 157 14.63 9.68 -5.29
C GLU A 157 14.51 8.96 -6.64
N LEU A 158 14.67 7.63 -6.65
CA LEU A 158 14.45 6.80 -7.83
C LEU A 158 13.00 6.90 -8.33
N TRP A 159 12.04 6.87 -7.41
CA TRP A 159 10.60 6.91 -7.71
C TRP A 159 10.05 8.33 -7.92
N ALA A 160 10.83 9.39 -7.71
CA ALA A 160 10.39 10.77 -7.87
C ALA A 160 9.63 11.06 -9.20
N PRO A 161 9.97 10.48 -10.37
CA PRO A 161 9.22 10.68 -11.60
C PRO A 161 7.81 10.08 -11.63
N VAL A 162 7.54 9.06 -10.81
CA VAL A 162 6.26 8.32 -10.81
C VAL A 162 5.39 8.62 -9.59
N LEU A 163 5.94 9.23 -8.54
CA LEU A 163 5.21 9.66 -7.36
C LEU A 163 4.38 10.92 -7.62
N SER A 164 3.32 11.11 -6.83
CA SER A 164 2.70 12.43 -6.71
C SER A 164 3.64 13.41 -5.99
N PRO A 165 3.57 14.72 -6.30
CA PRO A 165 4.39 15.72 -5.61
C PRO A 165 4.18 15.74 -4.09
N ALA A 166 2.95 15.49 -3.63
CA ALA A 166 2.61 15.46 -2.21
C ALA A 166 3.28 14.28 -1.48
N VAL A 167 3.23 13.08 -2.05
CA VAL A 167 3.89 11.90 -1.46
C VAL A 167 5.41 12.03 -1.50
N LEU A 168 5.98 12.57 -2.58
CA LEU A 168 7.43 12.81 -2.67
C LEU A 168 7.91 13.78 -1.57
N ALA A 169 7.17 14.87 -1.35
CA ALA A 169 7.49 15.83 -0.30
C ALA A 169 7.40 15.20 1.10
N GLU A 170 6.35 14.42 1.35
CA GLU A 170 6.14 13.74 2.63
C GLU A 170 7.20 12.68 2.90
N ALA A 171 7.54 11.86 1.91
CA ALA A 171 8.59 10.85 2.04
C ALA A 171 9.94 11.47 2.37
N ARG A 172 10.33 12.56 1.67
CA ARG A 172 11.55 13.31 1.99
C ARG A 172 11.53 13.87 3.41
N ARG A 173 10.38 14.35 3.90
CA ARG A 173 10.22 14.87 5.26
C ARG A 173 10.42 13.78 6.31
N VAL A 174 9.75 12.64 6.15
CA VAL A 174 9.79 11.51 7.12
C VAL A 174 11.15 10.82 7.11
N LEU A 175 11.79 10.67 5.94
CA LEU A 175 13.06 9.94 5.80
C LEU A 175 14.32 10.80 6.05
N ALA A 176 14.17 12.10 6.31
CA ALA A 176 15.26 13.01 6.64
C ALA A 176 15.79 12.85 8.08
N THR A 177 14.99 12.23 8.95
CA THR A 177 15.36 11.84 10.33
C THR A 177 16.07 10.50 10.38
#